data_AF-A0A3B4XEN1-F1
#
_entry.id   AF-A0A3B4XEN1-F1
#
_cell.length_a   1.000
_cell.length_b   1.000
_cell.length_c   1.000
_cell.angle_alpha   90.00
_cell.angle_beta   90.00
_cell.angle_gamma   90.00
#
_symmetry.space_group_name_H-M   'P 1'
#
loop_
_entity.id
_entity.type
_entity.pdbx_description
1 polymer ?
#
loop_
_entity_poly.entity_id
_entity_poly.type
_entity_poly.pdbx_seq_one_letter_code
_entity_poly.pdbx_strand_id
1 'polypeptide(L)'
;MLSRAVTRAAAQRAPLGARAMSGVTQMTVRDALNGAMREEMQRDENIFVMGEEVAQYQGAYKITKGLLEEFGSKRVVDTPITEAGFTGICTGAAYAGLRPICEFMTFNF
;
A
#
# COMPACT_ATOMS: atom_id res chain seq x y z
N MET A 1 49.49 1.49 39.78
CA MET A 1 49.16 2.45 38.71
C MET A 1 47.80 2.06 38.15
N LEU A 2 46.79 2.90 38.40
CA LEU A 2 45.38 2.66 38.12
C LEU A 2 45.07 2.86 36.63
N SER A 3 44.41 1.89 36.00
CA SER A 3 43.73 2.10 34.71
C SER A 3 42.22 2.11 34.97
N ARG A 4 41.64 3.32 35.02
CA ARG A 4 40.20 3.54 35.15
C ARG A 4 39.58 3.52 33.75
N ALA A 5 38.74 2.52 33.48
CA ALA A 5 37.86 2.52 32.33
C ALA A 5 36.88 3.71 32.43
N VAL A 6 36.86 4.55 31.40
CA VAL A 6 35.87 5.63 31.26
C VAL A 6 34.65 5.06 30.57
N THR A 7 33.66 4.62 31.34
CA THR A 7 32.33 4.28 30.82
C THR A 7 31.56 5.58 30.60
N ARG A 8 31.41 6.03 29.35
CA ARG A 8 30.46 7.09 29.01
C ARG A 8 29.05 6.49 29.01
N ALA A 9 28.29 6.75 30.08
CA ALA A 9 26.85 6.54 30.08
C ALA A 9 26.20 7.57 29.13
N ALA A 10 25.69 7.12 27.99
CA ALA A 10 24.81 7.93 27.17
C ALA A 10 23.45 8.04 27.88
N ALA A 11 23.09 9.24 28.31
CA ALA A 11 21.82 9.52 28.96
C ALA A 11 20.65 9.17 28.02
N GLN A 12 19.85 8.18 28.40
CA GLN A 12 18.56 7.88 27.74
C GLN A 12 17.62 9.07 27.95
N ARG A 13 17.32 9.80 26.87
CA ARG A 13 16.23 10.77 26.84
C ARG A 13 14.91 10.02 26.75
N ALA A 14 14.08 10.12 27.78
CA ALA A 14 12.72 9.60 27.74
C ALA A 14 11.89 10.37 26.69
N PRO A 15 11.10 9.69 25.83
CA PRO A 15 10.23 10.37 24.90
C PRO A 15 9.09 11.03 25.67
N LEU A 16 8.87 12.33 25.41
CA LEU A 16 7.77 13.10 25.93
C LEU A 16 6.46 12.57 25.33
N GLY A 17 5.60 12.00 26.19
CA GLY A 17 4.15 11.98 25.99
C GLY A 17 3.61 11.13 24.83
N ALA A 18 3.80 9.80 24.87
CA ALA A 18 2.94 8.90 24.11
C ALA A 18 1.71 8.55 24.98
N ARG A 19 0.58 9.21 24.72
CA ARG A 19 -0.72 8.67 25.14
C ARG A 19 -0.82 7.29 24.49
N ALA A 20 -0.90 6.23 25.29
CA ALA A 20 -0.94 4.87 24.77
C ALA A 20 -2.17 4.71 23.85
N MET A 21 -1.95 4.71 22.54
CA MET A 21 -2.90 4.16 21.59
C MET A 21 -2.94 2.67 21.86
N SER A 22 -3.95 2.21 22.60
CA SER A 22 -4.18 0.79 22.80
C SER A 22 -4.46 0.15 21.43
N GLY A 23 -3.58 -0.76 20.98
CA GLY A 23 -3.81 -1.58 19.79
C GLY A 23 -2.90 -1.34 18.58
N VAL A 24 -1.63 -0.96 18.76
CA VAL A 24 -0.68 -0.94 17.63
C VAL A 24 -0.26 -2.38 17.29
N THR A 25 -0.91 -2.98 16.29
CA THR A 25 -0.47 -4.24 15.70
C THR A 25 0.72 -3.98 14.77
N GLN A 26 1.83 -4.69 14.97
CA GLN A 26 2.92 -4.64 14.00
C GLN A 26 2.50 -5.34 12.71
N MET A 27 2.68 -4.65 11.58
CA MET A 27 2.45 -5.19 10.25
C MET A 27 3.48 -4.63 9.26
N THR A 28 3.68 -5.32 8.14
CA THR A 28 4.54 -4.78 7.08
C THR A 28 3.82 -3.66 6.34
N VAL A 29 4.56 -2.75 5.70
CA VAL A 29 3.96 -1.70 4.87
C VAL A 29 3.15 -2.30 3.71
N ARG A 30 3.57 -3.45 3.18
CA ARG A 30 2.82 -4.19 2.16
C ARG A 30 1.44 -4.59 2.66
N ASP A 31 1.37 -5.18 3.86
CA ASP A 31 0.10 -5.62 4.45
C ASP A 31 -0.78 -4.43 4.81
N ALA A 32 -0.19 -3.33 5.25
CA ALA A 32 -0.92 -2.08 5.53
C ALA A 32 -1.55 -1.48 4.26
N LEU A 33 -0.81 -1.43 3.15
CA LEU A 33 -1.33 -0.95 1.87
C LEU A 33 -2.44 -1.87 1.33
N ASN A 34 -2.23 -3.19 1.37
CA ASN A 34 -3.24 -4.17 0.99
C ASN A 34 -4.52 -4.05 1.85
N GLY A 35 -4.36 -3.91 3.17
CA GLY A 35 -5.46 -3.73 4.11
C GLY A 35 -6.26 -2.47 3.83
N ALA A 36 -5.58 -1.34 3.64
CA ALA A 36 -6.23 -0.07 3.31
C ALA A 36 -7.01 -0.14 1.99
N MET A 37 -6.42 -0.74 0.94
CA MET A 37 -7.13 -0.94 -0.33
C MET A 37 -8.35 -1.83 -0.16
N ARG A 38 -8.23 -2.95 0.55
CA ARG A 38 -9.33 -3.87 0.82
C ARG A 38 -10.48 -3.18 1.56
N GLU A 39 -10.18 -2.46 2.64
CA GLU A 39 -11.17 -1.76 3.45
C GLU A 39 -11.96 -0.74 2.62
N GLU A 40 -11.28 0.06 1.81
CA GLU A 40 -11.94 1.04 0.94
C GLU A 40 -12.73 0.38 -0.20
N MET A 41 -12.20 -0.69 -0.81
CA MET A 41 -12.90 -1.44 -1.86
C MET A 41 -14.15 -2.16 -1.35
N GLN A 42 -14.17 -2.59 -0.08
CA GLN A 42 -15.37 -3.12 0.59
C GLN A 42 -16.40 -2.01 0.85
N ARG A 43 -15.93 -0.82 1.22
CA ARG A 43 -16.77 0.33 1.58
C ARG A 43 -17.44 0.99 0.37
N ASP A 44 -16.76 1.05 -0.77
CA ASP A 44 -17.23 1.75 -1.96
C ASP A 44 -17.11 0.87 -3.22
N GLU A 45 -18.26 0.59 -3.84
CA GLU A 45 -18.33 -0.25 -5.03
C GLU A 45 -17.69 0.38 -6.28
N ASN A 46 -17.42 1.69 -6.25
CA ASN A 46 -16.81 2.44 -7.34
C ASN A 46 -15.28 2.42 -7.33
N ILE A 47 -14.65 1.87 -6.28
CA ILE A 47 -13.18 1.79 -6.16
C ILE A 47 -12.65 0.54 -6.83
N PHE A 48 -11.84 0.64 -7.86
CA PHE A 48 -11.19 -0.53 -8.48
C PHE A 48 -9.70 -0.30 -8.64
N VAL A 49 -8.91 -1.37 -8.70
CA VAL A 49 -7.48 -1.31 -9.01
C VAL A 49 -7.23 -1.72 -10.46
N MET A 50 -6.36 -0.98 -11.13
CA MET A 50 -5.95 -1.22 -12.51
C MET A 50 -4.44 -0.96 -12.64
N GLY A 51 -3.74 -1.87 -13.31
CA GLY A 51 -2.30 -1.76 -13.55
C GLY A 51 -1.73 -3.07 -14.09
N GLU A 52 -0.41 -3.12 -14.22
CA GLU A 52 0.30 -4.31 -14.68
C GLU A 52 0.41 -5.33 -13.54
N GLU A 53 0.05 -6.59 -13.84
CA GLU A 53 0.21 -7.72 -12.93
C GLU A 53 -0.55 -7.62 -11.60
N VAL A 54 -1.47 -6.66 -11.44
CA VAL A 54 -2.22 -6.42 -10.21
C VAL A 54 -3.21 -7.54 -9.88
N ALA A 55 -3.69 -8.28 -10.88
CA ALA A 55 -4.75 -9.27 -10.70
C ALA A 55 -4.19 -10.70 -10.60
N GLN A 56 -4.00 -11.41 -11.72
CA GLN A 56 -3.67 -12.84 -11.67
C GLN A 56 -2.33 -13.13 -11.00
N TYR A 57 -1.37 -12.22 -11.18
CA TYR A 57 -0.06 -12.32 -10.56
C TYR A 57 -0.06 -11.84 -9.10
N GLN A 58 -1.18 -11.30 -8.61
CA GLN A 58 -1.35 -10.79 -7.25
C GLN A 58 -0.41 -9.61 -6.91
N GLY A 59 -0.07 -8.79 -7.92
CA GLY A 59 0.83 -7.64 -7.82
C GLY A 59 2.31 -8.04 -7.89
N ALA A 60 3.11 -7.22 -8.58
CA ALA A 60 4.56 -7.43 -8.72
C ALA A 60 5.26 -7.54 -7.35
N TYR A 61 4.84 -6.70 -6.39
CA TYR A 61 5.36 -6.68 -5.01
C TYR A 61 4.40 -7.25 -3.96
N LYS A 62 3.33 -7.93 -4.40
CA LYS A 62 2.30 -8.53 -3.54
C LYS A 62 1.46 -7.54 -2.72
N ILE A 63 1.30 -6.31 -3.22
CA ILE A 63 0.44 -5.29 -2.62
C ILE A 63 -1.05 -5.60 -2.83
N THR A 64 -1.43 -6.17 -3.98
CA THR A 64 -2.83 -6.50 -4.32
C THR A 64 -3.19 -7.96 -4.07
N LYS A 65 -2.39 -8.67 -3.26
CA LYS A 65 -2.60 -10.10 -2.96
C LYS A 65 -4.00 -10.37 -2.41
N GLY A 66 -4.68 -11.35 -2.99
CA GLY A 66 -6.01 -11.80 -2.57
C GLY A 66 -7.18 -10.91 -3.02
N LEU A 67 -6.92 -9.75 -3.64
CA LEU A 67 -7.99 -8.82 -4.02
C LEU A 67 -8.80 -9.35 -5.21
N LEU A 68 -8.19 -10.06 -6.16
CA LEU A 68 -8.90 -10.61 -7.31
C LEU A 68 -9.93 -11.65 -6.88
N GLU A 69 -9.55 -12.52 -5.95
CA GLU A 69 -10.43 -13.55 -5.40
C GLU A 69 -11.60 -12.95 -4.62
N GLU A 70 -11.36 -11.83 -3.93
CA GLU A 70 -12.35 -11.14 -3.10
C GLU A 70 -13.32 -10.27 -3.91
N PHE A 71 -12.83 -9.48 -4.88
CA PHE A 71 -13.62 -8.47 -5.58
C PHE A 71 -13.91 -8.79 -7.05
N GLY A 72 -13.24 -9.80 -7.61
CA GLY A 72 -13.42 -10.26 -8.99
C GLY A 72 -12.79 -9.36 -10.06
N SER A 73 -12.80 -9.87 -11.29
CA SER A 73 -12.10 -9.28 -12.44
C SER A 73 -12.65 -7.93 -12.92
N LYS A 74 -13.82 -7.50 -12.42
CA LYS A 74 -14.35 -6.15 -12.69
C LYS A 74 -13.70 -5.07 -11.82
N ARG A 75 -13.10 -5.46 -10.70
CA ARG A 75 -12.59 -4.55 -9.66
C ARG A 75 -11.07 -4.66 -9.46
N VAL A 76 -10.45 -5.70 -10.01
CA VAL A 76 -8.99 -5.90 -10.04
C VAL A 76 -8.61 -6.27 -11.47
N VAL A 77 -8.01 -5.34 -12.20
CA VAL A 77 -7.89 -5.39 -13.67
C VAL A 77 -6.44 -5.33 -14.10
N ASP A 78 -5.95 -6.41 -14.72
CA ASP A 78 -4.66 -6.43 -15.40
C ASP A 78 -4.70 -5.61 -16.70
N THR A 79 -3.63 -4.87 -16.98
CA THR A 79 -3.47 -4.08 -18.21
C THR A 79 -2.29 -4.56 -19.05
N PRO A 80 -2.28 -4.29 -20.38
CA PRO A 80 -1.04 -4.33 -21.16
C PRO A 80 -0.02 -3.30 -20.65
N ILE A 81 1.26 -3.52 -20.97
CA ILE A 81 2.39 -2.63 -20.63
C ILE A 81 2.28 -1.33 -21.43
N THR A 82 1.44 -0.40 -20.94
CA THR A 82 1.03 0.83 -21.63
C THR A 82 0.61 1.88 -20.60
N GLU A 83 1.58 2.43 -19.88
CA GLU A 83 1.41 3.32 -18.72
C GLU A 83 0.54 4.53 -19.02
N ALA A 84 0.81 5.22 -20.13
CA ALA A 84 -0.01 6.34 -20.59
C ALA A 84 -1.45 5.91 -20.94
N GLY A 85 -1.62 4.69 -21.45
CA GLY A 85 -2.92 4.14 -21.85
C GLY A 85 -3.82 3.90 -20.65
N PHE A 86 -3.39 3.06 -19.70
CA PHE A 86 -4.20 2.77 -18.52
C PHE A 86 -4.34 3.98 -17.59
N THR A 87 -3.34 4.87 -17.54
CA THR A 87 -3.48 6.13 -16.79
C THR A 87 -4.54 7.04 -17.39
N GLY A 88 -4.62 7.12 -18.73
CA GLY A 88 -5.69 7.83 -19.41
C GLY A 88 -7.07 7.24 -19.12
N ILE A 89 -7.18 5.90 -19.10
CA ILE A 89 -8.41 5.19 -18.74
C ILE A 89 -8.82 5.50 -17.30
N CYS A 90 -7.90 5.37 -16.34
CA CYS A 90 -8.14 5.71 -14.93
C CYS A 90 -8.58 7.17 -14.78
N THR A 91 -7.92 8.09 -15.49
CA THR A 91 -8.30 9.51 -15.46
C THR A 91 -9.72 9.73 -15.98
N GLY A 92 -10.08 9.13 -17.12
CA GLY A 92 -11.43 9.20 -17.67
C GLY A 92 -12.49 8.57 -16.74
N ALA A 93 -12.17 7.42 -16.15
CA ALA A 93 -13.04 6.75 -15.18
C ALA A 93 -13.29 7.63 -13.93
N ALA A 94 -12.26 8.32 -13.45
CA ALA A 94 -12.38 9.26 -12.34
C ALA A 94 -13.31 10.43 -12.68
N TYR A 95 -13.20 11.01 -13.87
CA TYR A 95 -14.14 12.04 -14.34
C TYR A 95 -15.58 11.53 -14.47
N ALA A 96 -15.76 10.25 -14.80
CA ALA A 96 -17.06 9.60 -14.89
C ALA A 96 -17.65 9.20 -13.51
N GLY A 97 -16.97 9.52 -12.41
CA GLY A 97 -17.46 9.28 -11.04
C GLY A 97 -16.95 7.98 -10.39
N LEU A 98 -16.13 7.19 -11.08
CA LEU A 98 -15.44 6.06 -10.47
C LEU A 98 -14.22 6.52 -9.65
N ARG A 99 -13.62 5.61 -8.89
CA ARG A 99 -12.52 5.91 -7.97
C ARG A 99 -11.34 4.95 -8.20
N PRO A 100 -10.64 5.06 -9.33
CA PRO A 100 -9.58 4.12 -9.68
C PRO A 100 -8.35 4.27 -8.78
N ILE A 101 -7.75 3.14 -8.44
CA ILE A 101 -6.39 3.01 -7.92
C ILE A 101 -5.52 2.56 -9.09
N CYS A 102 -4.70 3.48 -9.58
CA CYS A 102 -3.80 3.24 -10.71
C CYS A 102 -2.43 2.76 -10.18
N GLU A 103 -2.06 1.51 -10.45
CA GLU A 103 -0.77 0.95 -10.02
C GLU A 103 0.23 0.96 -11.19
N PHE A 104 1.34 1.66 -10.98
CA PHE A 104 2.55 1.53 -11.79
C PHE A 104 3.47 0.54 -11.10
N MET A 105 4.11 -0.35 -11.86
CA MET A 105 5.04 -1.32 -11.29
C MET A 105 6.18 -0.62 -10.53
N THR A 106 6.79 0.40 -11.15
CA THR A 106 7.69 1.35 -10.48
C THR A 106 7.53 2.73 -11.11
N PHE A 107 7.90 3.80 -10.40
CA PHE A 107 7.85 5.18 -10.91
C PHE A 107 8.93 5.52 -11.96
N ASN A 108 9.74 4.56 -12.40
CA ASN A 108 10.67 4.76 -13.51
C ASN A 108 9.98 4.67 -14.88
N PHE A 109 8.78 4.10 -14.90
CA PHE A 109 7.92 3.91 -16.07
C PHE A 109 6.79 4.93 -16.04
#